data_AF-A0A810CXQ2-F1
#
_entry.id   AF-A0A810CXQ2-F1
#
_cell.length_a   1.000
_cell.length_b   1.000
_cell.length_c   1.000
_cell.angle_alpha   90.00
_cell.angle_beta   90.00
_cell.angle_gamma   90.00
#
_symmetry.space_group_name_H-M   'P 1'
#
loop_
_entity.id
_entity.type
_entity.pdbx_description
1 polymer ?
#
loop_
_entity_poly.entity_id
_entity_poly.type
_entity_poly.pdbx_seq_one_letter_code
_entity_poly.pdbx_strand_id
1 'polypeptide(L)'
;MSQKKADQLGMPIGTASNRLVKDILFSLIIETGKNCCFHCSMPMTREDFSIEHKTPWLDSEDPKQMFFDLNNISFSHHSCNVSLARKKRSPCGSLAKYRNGCRCDECKAASAEYERSRNQNYKRRGKPWRPNARPEFVAEEA
;
A
#
# COMPACT_ATOMS: atom_id res chain seq x y z
N MET A 1 5.51 5.16 -33.19
CA MET A 1 5.25 6.34 -32.35
C MET A 1 5.54 6.09 -30.87
N SER A 2 4.94 5.07 -30.24
CA SER A 2 5.17 4.75 -28.83
C SER A 2 6.65 4.40 -28.52
N GLN A 3 7.26 3.54 -29.34
CA GLN A 3 8.65 3.08 -29.12
C GLN A 3 9.68 4.23 -29.18
N LYS A 4 9.64 5.07 -30.22
CA LYS A 4 10.52 6.24 -30.34
C LYS A 4 10.47 7.16 -29.11
N LYS A 5 9.28 7.38 -28.54
CA LYS A 5 9.13 8.20 -27.32
C LYS A 5 9.76 7.51 -26.11
N ALA A 6 9.58 6.19 -25.98
CA ALA A 6 10.18 5.43 -24.90
C ALA A 6 11.72 5.43 -24.98
N ASP A 7 12.26 5.23 -26.19
CA ASP A 7 13.71 5.23 -26.43
C ASP A 7 14.32 6.62 -26.12
N GLN A 8 13.64 7.70 -26.53
CA GLN A 8 14.11 9.08 -26.26
C GLN A 8 14.04 9.47 -24.79
N LEU A 9 13.01 9.02 -24.06
CA LEU A 9 12.81 9.37 -22.65
C LEU A 9 13.50 8.41 -21.68
N GLY A 10 14.03 7.28 -22.17
CA GLY A 10 14.56 6.19 -21.34
C GLY A 10 13.50 5.50 -20.47
N MET A 11 12.21 5.76 -20.72
CA MET A 11 11.08 5.16 -19.99
C MET A 11 9.77 5.27 -20.77
N PRO A 12 8.74 4.45 -20.46
CA PRO A 12 7.43 4.58 -21.08
C PRO A 12 6.83 5.99 -20.89
N ILE A 13 6.19 6.51 -21.95
CA ILE A 13 5.61 7.86 -21.95
C ILE A 13 4.61 8.10 -20.81
N GLY A 14 3.84 7.09 -20.42
CA GLY A 14 2.91 7.19 -19.28
C GLY A 14 3.64 7.42 -17.94
N THR A 15 4.77 6.75 -17.73
CA THR A 15 5.62 6.95 -16.54
C THR A 15 6.21 8.35 -16.51
N ALA A 16 6.72 8.83 -17.66
CA ALA A 16 7.25 10.18 -17.78
C ALA A 16 6.17 11.23 -17.51
N SER A 17 4.96 11.06 -18.07
CA SER A 17 3.84 11.96 -17.85
C SER A 17 3.40 12.00 -16.39
N ASN A 18 3.32 10.84 -15.72
CA ASN A 18 2.96 10.77 -14.30
C ASN A 18 4.01 11.46 -13.41
N ARG A 19 5.30 11.30 -13.74
CA ARG A 19 6.39 12.01 -13.03
C ARG A 19 6.26 13.51 -13.21
N LEU A 20 6.08 13.97 -14.46
CA LEU A 20 5.94 15.39 -14.78
C LEU A 20 4.73 16.01 -14.06
N VAL A 21 3.57 15.36 -14.08
CA VAL A 21 2.36 15.85 -13.38
C VAL A 21 2.61 15.93 -11.87
N LYS A 22 3.29 14.94 -11.28
CA LYS A 22 3.66 14.96 -9.86
C LYS A 22 4.59 16.12 -9.53
N ASP A 23 5.56 16.40 -10.39
CA ASP A 23 6.53 17.48 -10.22
C ASP A 23 5.86 18.86 -10.32
N ILE A 24 5.00 19.06 -11.34
CA ILE A 24 4.21 20.29 -11.50
C ILE A 24 3.31 20.50 -10.29
N LEU A 25 2.59 19.47 -9.86
CA LEU A 25 1.68 19.57 -8.71
C LEU A 25 2.45 19.93 -7.44
N PHE A 26 3.60 19.31 -7.18
CA PHE A 26 4.39 19.62 -6.00
C PHE A 26 4.97 21.04 -6.02
N SER A 27 5.39 21.53 -7.19
CA SER A 27 5.80 22.94 -7.35
C SER A 27 4.67 23.90 -6.93
N LEU A 28 3.45 23.66 -7.44
CA LEU A 28 2.28 24.47 -7.09
C LEU A 28 1.92 24.38 -5.61
N ILE A 29 2.11 23.21 -4.98
CA ILE A 29 1.90 23.04 -3.53
C ILE A 29 2.87 23.92 -2.73
N ILE A 30 4.14 23.98 -3.14
CA ILE A 30 5.14 24.85 -2.51
C ILE A 30 4.79 26.32 -2.73
N GLU A 31 4.49 26.71 -3.97
CA GLU A 31 4.18 28.10 -4.36
C GLU A 31 2.95 28.64 -3.62
N THR A 32 1.97 27.77 -3.33
CA THR A 32 0.75 28.13 -2.59
C THR A 32 0.90 28.01 -1.07
N GLY A 33 2.08 27.65 -0.55
CA GLY A 33 2.34 27.48 0.88
C GLY A 33 1.60 26.30 1.52
N LYS A 34 1.19 25.30 0.72
CA LYS A 34 0.46 24.11 1.16
C LYS A 34 1.36 22.88 1.36
N ASN A 35 2.67 23.10 1.49
CA ASN A 35 3.67 22.04 1.60
C ASN A 35 3.76 21.41 3.00
N CYS A 36 2.94 21.84 3.96
CA CYS A 36 2.83 21.21 5.26
C CYS A 36 1.71 20.16 5.26
N CYS A 37 1.99 18.99 5.83
CA CYS A 37 1.06 17.88 5.91
C CYS A 37 -0.17 18.23 6.75
N PHE A 38 -1.36 17.90 6.25
CA PHE A 38 -2.63 18.16 6.93
C PHE A 38 -2.76 17.51 8.32
N HIS A 39 -2.11 16.35 8.53
CA HIS A 39 -2.25 15.59 9.78
C HIS A 39 -1.20 15.92 10.84
N CYS A 40 0.06 16.09 10.43
CA CYS A 40 1.17 16.28 11.36
C CYS A 40 1.82 17.67 11.28
N SER A 41 1.37 18.52 10.35
CA SER A 41 1.88 19.88 10.11
C SER A 41 3.36 19.97 9.72
N MET A 42 4.04 18.84 9.51
CA MET A 42 5.43 18.80 9.07
C MET A 42 5.54 18.97 7.55
N PRO A 43 6.64 19.56 7.05
CA PRO A 43 6.84 19.72 5.62
C PRO A 43 6.88 18.37 4.89
N MET A 44 6.28 18.34 3.70
CA MET A 44 6.29 17.20 2.79
C MET A 44 7.39 17.35 1.75
N THR A 45 7.74 16.23 1.13
CA THR A 45 8.64 16.15 -0.02
C THR A 45 7.88 15.71 -1.27
N ARG A 46 8.50 15.90 -2.43
CA ARG A 46 7.94 15.44 -3.71
C ARG A 46 7.73 13.91 -3.69
N GLU A 47 8.57 13.18 -2.98
CA GLU A 47 8.56 11.73 -2.91
C GLU A 47 7.39 11.22 -2.05
N ASP A 48 7.14 11.87 -0.93
CA ASP A 48 6.23 11.38 0.10
C ASP A 48 4.84 12.01 0.12
N PHE A 49 4.58 13.10 -0.60
CA PHE A 49 3.25 13.72 -0.57
C PHE A 49 2.19 12.84 -1.25
N SER A 50 0.96 12.97 -0.76
CA SER A 50 -0.24 12.29 -1.21
C SER A 50 -1.40 13.28 -1.22
N ILE A 51 -2.31 13.13 -2.18
CA ILE A 51 -3.58 13.86 -2.25
C ILE A 51 -4.62 13.04 -1.49
N GLU A 52 -5.40 13.67 -0.63
CA GLU A 52 -6.46 13.02 0.14
C GLU A 52 -7.70 13.91 0.29
N HIS A 53 -8.81 13.29 0.68
CA HIS A 53 -10.01 13.99 1.11
C HIS A 53 -9.94 14.26 2.61
N LYS A 54 -10.26 15.48 3.06
CA LYS A 54 -10.34 15.86 4.48
C LYS A 54 -11.45 15.08 5.19
N THR A 55 -12.59 14.96 4.51
CA THR A 55 -13.77 14.23 4.98
C THR A 55 -14.05 13.03 4.07
N PRO A 56 -14.32 11.84 4.63
CA PRO A 56 -14.72 10.68 3.84
C PRO A 56 -15.97 10.96 2.99
N TRP A 57 -15.90 10.68 1.69
CA TRP A 57 -16.98 10.98 0.74
C TRP A 57 -17.90 9.78 0.44
N LEU A 58 -17.41 8.54 0.59
CA LEU A 58 -18.09 7.34 0.09
C LEU A 58 -19.50 7.13 0.66
N ASP A 59 -19.69 7.41 1.96
CA ASP A 59 -20.95 7.21 2.69
C ASP A 59 -21.63 8.55 3.04
N SER A 60 -21.32 9.63 2.31
CA SER A 60 -21.94 10.95 2.51
C SER A 60 -23.30 11.05 1.81
N GLU A 61 -24.07 12.10 2.12
CA GLU A 61 -25.38 12.34 1.49
C GLU A 61 -25.27 12.59 -0.02
N ASP A 62 -24.21 13.29 -0.47
CA ASP A 62 -23.86 13.45 -1.88
C ASP A 62 -22.36 13.09 -2.13
N PRO A 63 -22.07 11.79 -2.34
CA PRO A 63 -20.70 11.31 -2.55
C PRO A 63 -20.04 11.91 -3.78
N LYS A 64 -20.81 12.23 -4.83
CA LYS A 64 -20.26 12.76 -6.09
C LYS A 64 -19.81 14.20 -5.89
N GLN A 65 -20.65 15.02 -5.26
CA GLN A 65 -20.26 16.40 -4.93
C GLN A 65 -19.06 16.41 -3.97
N MET A 66 -19.09 15.61 -2.91
CA MET A 66 -18.01 15.52 -1.92
C MET A 66 -16.67 15.04 -2.52
N PHE A 67 -16.71 14.18 -3.54
CA PHE A 67 -15.52 13.69 -4.21
C PHE A 67 -14.80 14.79 -5.01
N PHE A 68 -15.57 15.65 -5.69
CA PHE A 68 -15.05 16.72 -6.56
C PHE A 68 -14.92 18.09 -5.88
N ASP A 69 -15.36 18.23 -4.62
CA ASP A 69 -15.19 19.46 -3.86
C ASP A 69 -13.71 19.73 -3.55
N LEU A 70 -13.16 20.77 -4.18
CA LEU A 70 -11.77 21.20 -3.99
C LEU A 70 -11.49 21.66 -2.56
N ASN A 71 -12.50 22.11 -1.81
CA ASN A 71 -12.33 22.47 -0.40
C ASN A 71 -12.17 21.24 0.50
N ASN A 72 -12.69 20.09 0.05
CA ASN A 72 -12.51 18.80 0.70
C ASN A 72 -11.18 18.13 0.33
N ILE A 73 -10.38 18.69 -0.59
CA ILE A 73 -9.06 18.14 -0.94
C ILE A 73 -7.96 18.75 -0.06
N SER A 74 -7.03 17.92 0.38
CA SER A 74 -5.83 18.30 1.11
C SER A 74 -4.61 17.50 0.68
N PHE A 75 -3.45 17.84 1.24
CA PHE A 75 -2.18 17.16 1.00
C PHE A 75 -1.57 16.69 2.32
N SER A 76 -1.02 15.47 2.32
CA SER A 76 -0.37 14.88 3.48
C SER A 76 0.80 13.99 3.09
N HIS A 77 1.63 13.60 4.05
CA HIS A 77 2.52 12.47 3.84
C HIS A 77 1.71 11.21 3.51
N HIS A 78 2.22 10.41 2.59
CA HIS A 78 1.64 9.12 2.21
C HIS A 78 1.55 8.18 3.41
N SER A 79 2.56 8.18 4.27
CA SER A 79 2.59 7.41 5.52
C SER A 79 1.47 7.83 6.48
N CYS A 80 1.22 9.13 6.63
CA CYS A 80 0.13 9.66 7.46
C CYS A 80 -1.24 9.22 6.90
N ASN A 81 -1.48 9.42 5.61
CA ASN A 81 -2.72 9.01 4.95
C ASN A 81 -2.99 7.51 5.10
N VAL A 82 -2.00 6.67 4.78
CA VAL A 82 -2.11 5.20 4.90
C VAL A 82 -2.35 4.75 6.34
N SER A 83 -1.79 5.46 7.32
CA SER A 83 -1.99 5.15 8.74
C SER A 83 -3.42 5.40 9.21
N LEU A 84 -4.12 6.37 8.59
CA LEU A 84 -5.51 6.71 8.91
C LEU A 84 -6.53 5.84 8.18
N ALA A 85 -6.12 5.09 7.16
CA ALA A 85 -6.99 4.16 6.46
C ALA A 85 -7.65 3.18 7.45
N ARG A 86 -8.98 3.16 7.47
CA ARG A 86 -9.77 2.27 8.33
C ARG A 86 -9.56 0.82 7.89
N LYS A 87 -8.67 0.11 8.59
CA LYS A 87 -8.45 -1.33 8.34
C LYS A 87 -9.48 -2.14 9.10
N LYS A 88 -10.25 -2.98 8.39
CA LYS A 88 -11.12 -3.97 9.05
C LYS A 88 -10.23 -4.87 9.90
N ARG A 89 -10.38 -4.77 11.22
CA ARG A 89 -9.69 -5.67 12.15
C ARG A 89 -10.24 -7.07 11.90
N SER A 90 -9.34 -8.04 11.67
CA SER A 90 -9.77 -9.43 11.57
C SER A 90 -10.43 -9.87 12.89
N PRO A 91 -11.51 -10.66 12.87
CA PRO A 91 -12.15 -11.16 14.09
C PRO A 91 -11.23 -12.14 14.87
N CYS A 92 -11.49 -12.41 16.16
CA CYS A 92 -10.90 -13.60 16.84
C CYS A 92 -11.34 -14.85 16.08
N GLY A 93 -10.60 -15.94 16.28
CA GLY A 93 -10.82 -17.16 15.51
C GLY A 93 -10.27 -17.12 14.08
N SER A 94 -9.51 -16.09 13.70
CA SER A 94 -8.88 -16.02 12.38
C SER A 94 -7.36 -16.18 12.44
N LEU A 95 -6.79 -16.81 11.40
CA LEU A 95 -5.33 -16.91 11.22
C LEU A 95 -4.66 -15.53 11.22
N ALA A 96 -5.31 -14.52 10.65
CA ALA A 96 -4.80 -13.16 10.62
C ALA A 96 -4.66 -12.57 12.03
N LYS A 97 -5.63 -12.78 12.92
CA LYS A 97 -5.49 -12.36 14.32
C LYS A 97 -4.43 -13.15 15.07
N TYR A 98 -4.30 -14.45 14.81
CA TYR A 98 -3.20 -15.24 15.37
C TYR A 98 -1.83 -14.68 14.98
N ARG A 99 -1.60 -14.37 13.70
CA ARG A 99 -0.35 -13.76 13.23
C ARG A 99 -0.08 -12.39 13.86
N ASN A 100 -1.13 -11.62 14.13
CA ASN A 100 -1.06 -10.33 14.81
C ASN A 100 -1.02 -10.42 16.35
N GLY A 101 -0.70 -11.59 16.92
CA GLY A 101 -0.42 -11.77 18.35
C GLY A 101 -1.56 -12.31 19.20
N CYS A 102 -2.78 -12.48 18.68
CA CYS A 102 -3.86 -13.09 19.45
C CYS A 102 -3.58 -14.58 19.71
N ARG A 103 -3.89 -15.06 20.92
CA ARG A 103 -3.68 -16.47 21.33
C ARG A 103 -4.95 -17.11 21.91
N CYS A 104 -6.14 -16.59 21.58
CA CYS A 104 -7.42 -17.24 21.91
C CYS A 104 -7.47 -18.65 21.30
N ASP A 105 -8.21 -19.58 21.90
CA ASP A 105 -8.24 -20.98 21.45
C ASP A 105 -8.79 -21.12 20.03
N GLU A 106 -9.78 -20.30 19.67
CA GLU A 106 -10.27 -20.21 18.30
C GLU A 106 -9.16 -19.79 17.31
N CYS A 107 -8.32 -18.81 17.67
CA CYS A 107 -7.21 -18.36 16.82
C CYS A 107 -6.13 -19.45 16.68
N LYS A 108 -5.83 -20.18 17.76
CA LYS A 108 -4.91 -21.33 17.73
C LYS A 108 -5.45 -22.43 16.83
N ALA A 109 -6.74 -22.75 16.95
CA ALA A 109 -7.42 -23.74 16.12
C ALA A 109 -7.37 -23.35 14.64
N ALA A 110 -7.64 -22.10 14.30
CA ALA A 110 -7.54 -21.57 12.94
C ALA A 110 -6.10 -21.66 12.38
N SER A 111 -5.08 -21.40 13.21
CA SER A 111 -3.68 -21.57 12.81
C SER A 111 -3.35 -23.04 12.53
N ALA A 112 -3.76 -23.95 13.42
CA ALA A 112 -3.54 -25.38 13.27
C ALA A 112 -4.27 -25.95 12.03
N GLU A 113 -5.48 -25.48 11.75
CA GLU A 113 -6.21 -25.85 10.53
C GLU A 113 -5.50 -25.36 9.26
N TYR A 114 -5.03 -24.11 9.24
CA TYR A 114 -4.23 -23.59 8.13
C TYR A 114 -2.96 -24.43 7.88
N GLU A 115 -2.23 -24.79 8.95
CA GLU A 115 -1.04 -25.63 8.83
C GLU A 115 -1.35 -27.04 8.30
N ARG A 116 -2.45 -27.66 8.77
CA ARG A 116 -2.93 -28.94 8.25
C ARG A 116 -3.25 -28.85 6.75
N SER A 117 -4.01 -27.85 6.34
CA SER A 117 -4.38 -27.63 4.94
C SER A 117 -3.14 -27.39 4.06
N ARG A 118 -2.21 -26.55 4.53
CA ARG A 118 -0.94 -26.30 3.84
C ARG A 118 -0.15 -27.59 3.65
N ASN A 119 0.01 -28.39 4.71
CA ASN A 119 0.73 -29.66 4.66
C ASN A 119 0.07 -30.68 3.71
N GLN A 120 -1.27 -30.75 3.70
CA GLN A 120 -2.00 -31.58 2.73
C GLN A 120 -1.72 -31.14 1.28
N ASN A 121 -1.69 -29.84 1.01
CA ASN A 121 -1.37 -29.31 -0.32
C ASN A 121 0.06 -29.68 -0.76
N TYR A 122 1.04 -29.56 0.14
CA TYR A 122 2.42 -30.00 -0.13
C TYR A 122 2.49 -31.49 -0.50
N LYS A 123 1.82 -32.35 0.27
CA LYS A 123 1.73 -33.79 -0.03
C LYS A 123 1.13 -34.04 -1.42
N ARG A 124 0.03 -33.36 -1.77
CA ARG A 124 -0.61 -33.50 -3.10
C ARG A 124 0.29 -33.08 -4.25
N ARG A 125 1.16 -32.09 -4.05
CA ARG A 125 2.09 -31.58 -5.08
C ARG A 125 3.39 -32.38 -5.16
N GLY A 126 3.55 -33.44 -4.36
CA GLY A 126 4.79 -34.23 -4.28
C GLY A 126 6.00 -33.44 -3.79
N LYS A 127 5.79 -32.27 -3.17
CA LYS A 127 6.88 -31.42 -2.66
C LYS A 127 7.00 -31.61 -1.15
N PRO A 128 8.19 -31.90 -0.61
CA PRO A 128 8.37 -31.99 0.83
C PRO A 128 8.13 -30.61 1.46
N TRP A 129 7.31 -30.56 2.52
CA TRP A 129 7.12 -29.35 3.31
C TRP A 129 8.43 -29.06 4.08
N ARG A 130 9.01 -27.87 3.88
CA ARG A 130 10.20 -27.41 4.61
C ARG A 130 9.85 -26.15 5.43
N PRO A 131 9.74 -26.23 6.76
CA PRO A 131 9.67 -25.05 7.59
C PRO A 131 11.07 -24.42 7.57
N ASN A 132 11.24 -23.27 6.91
CA ASN A 132 12.48 -22.47 6.89
C ASN A 132 13.61 -22.91 5.93
N ALA A 133 13.30 -23.41 4.73
CA ALA A 133 14.34 -23.46 3.69
C ALA A 133 14.65 -22.03 3.20
N ARG A 134 15.74 -21.42 3.68
CA ARG A 134 16.42 -20.37 2.89
C ARG A 134 16.97 -21.07 1.64
N PRO A 135 16.87 -20.47 0.44
CA PRO A 135 17.54 -21.03 -0.73
C PRO A 135 19.03 -21.11 -0.43
N GLU A 136 19.58 -22.32 -0.47
CA GLU A 136 21.02 -22.54 -0.46
C GLU A 136 21.58 -21.87 -1.72
N PHE A 137 22.26 -20.73 -1.53
CA PHE A 137 23.12 -20.18 -2.56
C PHE A 137 24.26 -21.18 -2.72
N VAL A 138 24.22 -21.94 -3.81
CA VAL A 138 25.36 -22.74 -4.25
C VAL A 138 26.42 -21.74 -4.70
N ALA A 139 27.47 -21.56 -3.90
CA ALA A 139 28.65 -20.83 -4.33
C ALA A 139 29.36 -21.70 -5.37
N GLU A 140 29.37 -21.27 -6.63
CA GLU A 140 30.33 -21.77 -7.61
C GLU A 140 31.73 -21.34 -7.14
N GLU A 141 32.57 -22.34 -6.86
CA GLU A 141 34.00 -22.14 -6.62
C GLU A 141 34.69 -21.64 -7.90
N ALA A 142 35.74 -20.85 -7.67
CA ALA A 142 36.50 -20.03 -8.61
C ALA A 142 37.21 -20.81 -9.74
#